data_AF-A0A183MX97-F1
#
_entry.id   AF-A0A183MX97-F1
#
_cell.length_a   1.000
_cell.length_b   1.000
_cell.length_c   1.000
_cell.angle_alpha   90.00
_cell.angle_beta   90.00
_cell.angle_gamma   90.00
#
_symmetry.space_group_name_H-M   'P 1'
#
loop_
_entity.id
_entity.type
_entity.pdbx_description
1 polymer ?
#
loop_
_entity_poly.entity_id
_entity_poly.type
_entity_poly.pdbx_seq_one_letter_code
_entity_poly.pdbx_strand_id
1 'polypeptide(L)'
;MHHWIPNLIKVGSESEVIEEDQEKAEAMADYFGAVFTQEPPIEKEPDQNIKSTNHLLTVDFDQNDVLRALSTFNIETSTGPDELHPKILRHIA
;
A
#
# COMPACT_ATOMS: atom_id res chain seq x y z
N MET A 1 -23.84 -11.81 7.18
CA MET A 1 -22.93 -11.89 8.33
C MET A 1 -23.09 -10.60 9.11
N HIS A 2 -23.52 -10.65 10.37
CA HIS A 2 -23.57 -9.45 11.19
C HIS A 2 -22.12 -9.08 11.54
N HIS A 3 -21.70 -7.87 11.18
CA HIS A 3 -20.38 -7.36 11.50
C HIS A 3 -20.34 -7.06 13.00
N TRP A 4 -19.57 -7.84 13.76
CA TRP A 4 -19.38 -7.62 15.20
C TRP A 4 -18.27 -6.60 15.40
N ILE A 5 -18.56 -5.49 16.09
CA ILE A 5 -17.55 -4.51 16.52
C ILE A 5 -17.02 -4.92 17.91
N PRO A 6 -15.71 -5.21 18.07
CA PRO A 6 -15.13 -5.55 19.36
C PRO A 6 -15.40 -4.47 20.42
N ASN A 7 -15.56 -4.88 21.68
CA ASN A 7 -15.71 -3.94 22.78
C ASN A 7 -14.41 -3.15 23.00
N LEU A 8 -14.53 -1.87 23.37
CA LEU A 8 -13.39 -0.98 23.59
C LEU A 8 -13.13 -0.81 25.08
N ILE A 9 -11.89 -0.49 25.45
CA ILE A 9 -11.55 -0.06 26.81
C ILE A 9 -11.61 1.46 26.84
N LYS A 10 -12.30 2.02 27.83
CA LYS A 10 -12.43 3.47 27.97
C LYS A 10 -11.07 4.11 28.25
N VAL A 11 -10.79 5.21 27.56
CA VAL A 11 -9.53 5.96 27.72
C VAL A 11 -9.39 6.42 29.18
N GLY A 12 -8.29 6.05 29.83
CA GLY A 12 -8.00 6.39 31.22
C GLY A 12 -8.53 5.41 32.27
N SER A 13 -9.19 4.33 31.86
CA SER A 13 -9.65 3.24 32.72
C SER A 13 -8.98 1.92 32.32
N GLU A 14 -8.56 1.11 33.29
CA GLU A 14 -7.95 -0.20 33.00
C GLU A 14 -8.99 -1.33 32.81
N SER A 15 -10.23 -1.11 33.27
CA SER A 15 -11.25 -2.17 33.35
C SER A 15 -12.64 -1.76 32.85
N GLU A 16 -12.85 -0.50 32.49
CA GLU A 16 -14.15 -0.01 32.02
C GLU A 16 -14.29 -0.29 30.53
N VAL A 17 -15.32 -1.05 30.15
CA VAL A 17 -15.53 -1.58 28.81
C VAL A 17 -16.74 -0.91 28.16
N ILE A 18 -16.57 -0.49 26.91
CA ILE A 18 -17.59 0.10 26.06
C ILE A 18 -18.18 -1.00 25.17
N GLU A 19 -19.43 -1.37 25.42
CA GLU A 19 -20.13 -2.45 24.73
C GLU A 19 -21.17 -1.96 23.70
N GLU A 20 -21.70 -0.75 23.89
CA GLU A 20 -22.70 -0.15 23.01
C GLU A 20 -22.04 0.39 21.73
N ASP A 21 -22.57 -0.01 20.57
CA ASP A 21 -21.97 0.35 19.27
C ASP A 21 -21.93 1.86 19.01
N GLN A 22 -22.90 2.61 19.54
CA GLN A 22 -22.91 4.07 19.46
C GLN A 22 -21.72 4.68 20.22
N GLU A 23 -21.52 4.24 21.47
CA GLU A 23 -20.41 4.72 22.30
C GLU A 23 -19.05 4.28 21.74
N LYS A 24 -18.97 3.10 21.09
CA LYS A 24 -17.77 2.69 20.34
C LYS A 24 -17.48 3.64 19.18
N ALA A 25 -18.50 4.02 18.41
CA ALA A 25 -18.34 4.91 17.27
C ALA A 25 -17.83 6.28 17.70
N GLU A 26 -18.38 6.82 18.81
CA GLU A 26 -17.94 8.08 19.39
C GLU A 26 -16.49 8.03 19.89
N ALA A 27 -16.13 6.98 20.65
CA ALA A 27 -14.76 6.81 21.13
C ALA A 27 -13.73 6.68 19.99
N MET A 28 -14.10 5.98 18.91
CA MET A 28 -13.26 5.89 17.71
C MET A 28 -13.17 7.23 16.99
N ALA A 29 -14.26 7.96 16.85
CA ALA A 29 -14.27 9.29 16.23
C ALA A 29 -13.38 10.27 16.98
N ASP A 30 -13.43 10.27 18.31
CA ASP A 30 -12.57 11.12 19.16
C ASP A 30 -11.10 10.74 19.02
N TYR A 31 -10.78 9.44 19.06
CA TYR A 31 -9.41 8.96 18.86
C TYR A 31 -8.86 9.37 17.49
N PHE A 32 -9.61 9.09 16.42
CA PHE A 32 -9.18 9.45 15.08
C PHE A 32 -9.14 10.96 14.88
N GLY A 33 -10.06 11.73 15.46
CA GLY A 33 -10.03 13.19 15.43
C GLY A 33 -8.80 13.78 16.14
N ALA A 34 -8.34 13.17 17.22
CA ALA A 34 -7.13 13.59 17.93
C ALA A 34 -5.83 13.19 17.21
N VAL A 35 -5.83 12.05 16.50
CA VAL A 35 -4.66 11.53 15.78
C VAL A 35 -4.57 12.06 14.35
N PHE A 36 -5.70 12.44 13.74
CA PHE A 36 -5.70 13.05 12.42
C PHE A 36 -5.15 14.47 12.54
N THR A 37 -3.95 14.62 12.02
CA THR A 37 -3.21 15.87 11.93
C THR A 37 -4.07 16.94 11.29
N GLN A 38 -4.12 18.12 11.90
CA GLN A 38 -4.49 19.34 11.20
C GLN A 38 -3.72 19.35 9.88
N GLU A 39 -4.44 19.27 8.76
CA GLU A 39 -3.85 19.43 7.46
C GLU A 39 -3.20 20.82 7.47
N PRO A 40 -1.87 20.94 7.25
CA PRO A 40 -1.23 22.24 7.23
C PRO A 40 -1.98 23.09 6.20
N PRO A 41 -2.21 24.40 6.47
CA PRO A 41 -2.86 25.26 5.50
C PRO A 41 -2.19 25.08 4.15
N ILE A 42 -2.95 24.65 3.15
CA ILE A 42 -2.49 24.58 1.78
C ILE A 42 -2.24 26.03 1.37
N GLU A 43 -1.02 26.54 1.58
CA GLU A 43 -0.67 27.93 1.27
C GLU A 43 -0.84 28.23 -0.23
N LYS A 44 -0.84 27.18 -1.07
CA LYS A 44 -1.20 27.20 -2.49
C LYS A 44 -1.79 25.86 -2.87
N GLU A 45 -3.03 25.85 -3.36
CA GLU A 45 -3.53 24.68 -4.10
C GLU A 45 -2.49 24.36 -5.19
N PRO A 46 -2.11 23.08 -5.38
CA PRO A 46 -1.25 22.73 -6.49
C PRO A 46 -1.96 23.20 -7.76
N ASP A 47 -1.32 24.13 -8.48
CA ASP A 47 -1.87 24.73 -9.69
C ASP A 47 -2.31 23.58 -10.61
N GLN A 48 -3.62 23.47 -10.85
CA GLN A 48 -4.18 22.44 -11.74
C GLN A 48 -3.67 22.60 -13.19
N ASN A 49 -2.99 23.72 -13.47
CA ASN A 49 -2.32 24.03 -14.72
C ASN A 49 -0.82 23.70 -14.72
N ILE A 50 -0.32 22.91 -13.76
CA ILE A 50 0.95 22.21 -13.94
C ILE A 50 0.73 21.24 -15.12
N LYS A 51 1.08 21.70 -16.32
CA LYS A 51 1.23 20.82 -17.48
C LYS A 51 2.11 19.68 -17.02
N SER A 52 1.50 18.50 -16.91
CA SER A 52 2.17 17.26 -16.63
C SER A 52 3.36 17.14 -17.59
N THR A 53 4.56 17.42 -17.10
CA THR A 53 5.83 17.07 -17.75
C THR A 53 6.07 15.56 -17.73
N ASN A 54 5.06 14.77 -17.35
CA ASN A 54 5.04 13.32 -17.55
C ASN A 54 4.95 13.03 -19.05
N HIS A 55 6.02 13.33 -19.78
CA HIS A 55 6.41 12.50 -20.90
C HIS A 55 6.55 11.11 -20.29
N LEU A 56 5.64 10.20 -20.66
CA LEU A 56 5.82 8.78 -20.38
C LEU A 56 7.25 8.45 -20.82
N LEU A 57 8.12 8.14 -19.86
CA LEU A 57 9.49 7.76 -20.15
C LEU A 57 9.34 6.51 -21.02
N THR A 58 9.64 6.67 -22.31
CA THR A 58 9.73 5.53 -23.20
C THR A 58 11.01 4.82 -22.79
N VAL A 59 10.85 3.77 -21.98
CA VAL A 59 11.95 2.90 -21.59
C VAL A 59 12.15 1.96 -22.76
N ASP A 60 13.28 2.11 -23.44
CA ASP A 60 13.75 1.17 -24.45
C ASP A 60 14.69 0.16 -23.79
N PHE A 61 14.65 -1.08 -24.26
CA PHE A 61 15.49 -2.15 -23.76
C PHE A 61 16.30 -2.72 -24.92
N ASP A 62 17.61 -2.79 -24.76
CA ASP A 62 18.47 -3.43 -25.73
C ASP A 62 18.80 -4.88 -25.34
N GLN A 63 19.47 -5.59 -26.25
CA GLN A 63 19.87 -6.97 -26.02
C GLN A 63 20.77 -7.13 -24.78
N ASN A 64 21.65 -6.16 -24.49
CA ASN A 64 22.54 -6.24 -23.33
C ASN A 64 21.77 -6.06 -22.03
N ASP A 65 20.72 -5.25 -22.02
CA ASP A 65 19.84 -5.11 -20.85
C ASP A 65 19.17 -6.43 -20.50
N VAL A 66 18.66 -7.14 -21.52
CA VAL A 66 18.05 -8.47 -21.35
C VAL A 66 19.08 -9.50 -20.89
N LEU A 67 20.26 -9.56 -21.52
CA LEU A 67 21.33 -10.48 -21.14
C LEU A 67 21.82 -10.22 -19.71
N ARG A 68 21.91 -8.96 -19.30
CA ARG A 68 22.27 -8.57 -17.93
C ARG A 68 21.22 -9.07 -16.94
N ALA A 69 19.93 -8.84 -17.22
CA ALA A 69 18.85 -9.34 -16.37
C ALA A 69 18.88 -10.86 -16.23
N LEU A 70 19.06 -11.59 -17.34
CA LEU A 70 19.18 -13.05 -17.37
C LEU A 70 20.41 -13.56 -16.60
N SER A 71 21.53 -12.85 -16.65
CA SER A 71 22.74 -13.24 -15.91
C SER A 71 22.56 -13.19 -14.39
N THR A 72 21.72 -12.26 -13.92
CA THR A 72 21.36 -12.10 -12.50
C THR A 72 20.11 -12.88 -12.10
N PHE A 73 19.49 -13.60 -13.05
CA PHE A 73 18.21 -14.26 -12.84
C PHE A 73 18.37 -15.49 -11.92
N ASN A 74 17.61 -15.51 -10.82
CA ASN A 74 17.67 -16.60 -9.86
C ASN A 74 16.84 -17.79 -10.33
N ILE A 75 17.52 -18.90 -10.67
CA ILE A 75 16.87 -20.10 -11.19
C ILE A 75 16.22 -21.00 -10.13
N GLU A 76 16.49 -20.74 -8.84
CA GLU A 76 15.97 -21.56 -7.74
C GLU A 76 14.67 -21.00 -7.15
N THR A 77 14.10 -19.94 -7.73
CA THR A 77 12.80 -19.42 -7.30
C THR A 77 11.65 -20.33 -7.77
N SER A 78 10.53 -20.28 -7.06
CA SER A 78 9.33 -21.02 -7.43
C SER A 78 8.71 -20.49 -8.72
N THR A 79 7.95 -21.36 -9.36
CA THR A 79 7.10 -21.04 -10.51
C THR A 79 6.05 -19.98 -10.17
N GLY A 80 5.84 -19.03 -11.07
CA GLY A 80 4.81 -18.00 -10.96
C GLY A 80 3.41 -18.50 -11.35
N PRO A 81 2.41 -17.60 -11.35
CA PRO A 81 1.04 -17.93 -11.78
C PRO A 81 0.93 -18.25 -13.29
N ASP A 82 1.99 -17.99 -14.06
CA ASP A 82 2.12 -18.34 -15.48
C ASP A 82 2.63 -19.78 -15.70
N GLU A 83 2.88 -20.53 -14.62
CA GLU A 83 3.41 -21.90 -14.63
C GLU A 83 4.81 -22.04 -15.27
N LEU A 84 5.52 -20.93 -15.53
CA LEU A 84 6.86 -20.95 -16.10
C LEU A 84 7.92 -21.02 -15.00
N HIS A 85 8.63 -22.15 -14.95
CA HIS A 85 9.74 -22.30 -14.01
C HIS A 85 10.98 -21.52 -14.51
N PRO A 86 11.68 -20.77 -13.65
CA PRO A 86 12.88 -19.98 -14.01
C PRO A 86 13.96 -20.72 -14.82
N LYS A 87 14.17 -22.01 -14.53
CA LYS A 87 15.07 -22.91 -15.27
C LYS A 87 14.76 -23.00 -16.78
N ILE A 88 13.50 -22.87 -17.18
CA ILE A 88 13.08 -22.87 -18.59
C ILE A 88 13.61 -21.61 -19.28
N LEU A 89 13.43 -20.44 -18.66
CA LEU A 89 13.89 -19.16 -19.20
C LEU A 89 15.40 -19.13 -19.40
N ARG A 90 16.18 -19.74 -18.49
CA ARG A 90 17.63 -19.87 -18.66
C ARG A 90 18.04 -20.83 -19.78
N HIS A 91 17.21 -21.80 -20.12
CA HIS A 91 17.53 -22.79 -21.16
C HIS A 91 17.25 -22.28 -22.58
N ILE A 92 16.26 -21.40 -22.73
CA ILE A 92 15.80 -20.91 -24.04
C ILE A 92 16.40 -19.55 -24.45
N ALA A 93 17.15 -18.92 -23.55
CA ALA A 93 17.76 -17.61 -23.77
C ALA A 93 19.23 -17.69 -24.21
#